data_AF-A0A9X7HLA2-F1
#
_entry.id   AF-A0A9X7HLA2-F1
#
_cell.length_a   1.000
_cell.length_b   1.000
_cell.length_c   1.000
_cell.angle_alpha   90.00
_cell.angle_beta   90.00
_cell.angle_gamma   90.00
#
_symmetry.space_group_name_H-M   'P 1'
#
loop_
_entity.id
_entity.type
_entity.pdbx_description
1 polymer ?
#
loop_
_entity_poly.entity_id
_entity_poly.type
_entity_poly.pdbx_seq_one_letter_code
_entity_poly.pdbx_strand_id
1 'polypeptide(L)'
;MKPIIRDLPKGIQTVLHKSGEELSGGERKRLALLRAIGSNPNLIILDEPTAGLDPSNQETVWNMIEGLGRDVTRIVATHDVEKVILADRVVIMREGSIIACGSPEKLINSHSF
;
A
#
# COMPACT_ATOMS: atom_id res chain seq x y z
N MET A 1 -3.72 9.10 14.51
CA MET A 1 -2.68 8.16 14.06
C MET A 1 -2.06 7.51 15.28
N LYS A 2 -2.17 6.17 15.43
CA LYS A 2 -1.39 5.44 16.45
C LYS A 2 0.04 5.27 15.94
N PRO A 3 1.05 5.95 16.52
CA PRO A 3 2.42 5.84 16.05
C PRO A 3 3.00 4.49 16.46
N ILE A 4 3.02 3.52 15.55
CA ILE A 4 3.52 2.15 15.79
C ILE A 4 4.85 2.18 16.53
N ILE A 5 5.82 2.96 16.05
CA ILE A 5 7.14 3.02 16.65
C ILE A 5 7.13 3.73 18.01
N ARG A 6 6.38 4.84 18.17
CA ARG A 6 6.41 5.61 19.43
C ARG A 6 5.65 4.91 20.55
N ASP A 7 4.68 4.06 20.21
CA ASP A 7 3.88 3.30 21.16
C ASP A 7 4.60 2.03 21.65
N LEU A 8 5.75 1.67 21.06
CA LEU A 8 6.58 0.55 21.54
C LEU A 8 7.34 0.93 22.83
N PRO A 9 7.60 -0.03 23.75
CA PRO A 9 8.19 0.24 25.06
C PRO A 9 9.51 1.02 25.07
N LYS A 10 10.33 0.88 24.02
CA LYS A 10 11.61 1.58 23.85
C LYS A 10 11.67 2.35 22.53
N GLY A 11 10.53 2.67 21.94
CA GLY A 11 10.48 3.35 20.65
C GLY A 11 11.15 2.54 19.53
N ILE A 12 12.00 3.21 18.74
CA ILE A 12 12.81 2.57 17.68
C ILE A 12 13.88 1.60 18.22
N GLN A 13 14.22 1.70 19.52
CA GLN A 13 15.17 0.81 20.18
C GLN A 13 14.49 -0.46 20.72
N THR A 14 13.20 -0.66 20.44
CA THR A 14 12.47 -1.86 20.84
C THR A 14 12.95 -3.04 20.02
N VAL A 15 13.49 -4.05 20.71
CA VAL A 15 13.85 -5.32 20.10
C VAL A 15 12.59 -6.19 20.02
N LEU A 16 12.24 -6.62 18.81
CA LEU A 16 11.17 -7.58 18.56
C LEU A 16 11.73 -9.00 18.56
N HIS A 17 10.97 -9.99 19.02
CA HIS A 17 11.33 -11.39 18.88
C HIS A 17 11.27 -11.82 17.40
N LYS A 18 11.91 -12.95 17.06
CA LYS A 18 12.13 -13.40 15.66
C LYS A 18 10.87 -13.41 14.79
N SER A 19 9.69 -13.65 15.36
CA SER A 19 8.42 -13.73 14.65
C SER A 19 7.61 -12.41 14.63
N GLY A 20 8.02 -11.39 15.39
CA GLY A 20 7.28 -10.12 15.53
C GLY A 20 5.86 -10.32 16.04
N GLU A 21 5.64 -11.34 16.88
CA GLU A 21 4.35 -11.71 17.47
C GLU A 21 3.76 -10.60 18.35
N GLU A 22 4.59 -9.69 18.83
CA GLU A 22 4.19 -8.50 19.58
C GLU A 22 3.40 -7.49 18.75
N LEU A 23 3.42 -7.63 17.42
CA LEU A 23 2.71 -6.79 16.47
C LEU A 23 1.50 -7.54 15.91
N SER A 24 0.36 -6.85 15.86
CA SER A 24 -0.79 -7.26 15.04
C SER A 24 -0.40 -7.38 13.57
N GLY A 25 -1.18 -8.13 12.79
CA GLY A 25 -0.93 -8.26 11.34
C GLY A 25 -0.87 -6.90 10.63
N GLY A 26 -1.71 -5.94 11.04
CA GLY A 26 -1.71 -4.58 10.49
C GLY A 26 -0.52 -3.73 10.92
N GLU A 27 0.01 -3.92 12.12
CA GLU A 27 1.26 -3.28 12.54
C GLU A 27 2.45 -3.85 11.76
N ARG A 28 2.51 -5.17 11.54
CA ARG A 28 3.57 -5.79 10.73
C ARG A 28 3.57 -5.28 9.29
N LYS A 29 2.39 -5.18 8.65
CA LYS A 29 2.26 -4.62 7.30
C LYS A 29 2.72 -3.18 7.22
N ARG A 30 2.25 -2.32 8.13
CA ARG A 30 2.66 -0.91 8.17
C ARG A 30 4.15 -0.74 8.45
N LEU A 31 4.74 -1.56 9.34
CA LEU A 31 6.18 -1.57 9.58
C LEU A 31 6.98 -2.03 8.35
N ALA A 32 6.49 -3.05 7.62
CA ALA A 32 7.12 -3.50 6.38
C ALA A 32 7.08 -2.41 5.29
N LEU A 33 5.96 -1.69 5.17
CA LEU A 33 5.84 -0.55 4.26
C LEU A 33 6.77 0.60 4.68
N LEU A 34 6.79 0.97 5.96
CA LEU A 34 7.73 1.98 6.49
C LEU A 34 9.18 1.62 6.16
N ARG A 35 9.56 0.34 6.30
CA ARG A 35 10.90 -0.14 5.94
C ARG A 35 11.19 0.03 4.45
N ALA A 36 10.25 -0.32 3.57
CA ALA A 36 10.40 -0.17 2.12
C ALA A 36 10.49 1.31 1.71
N ILE A 37 9.74 2.19 2.37
CA ILE A 37 9.79 3.64 2.13
C ILE A 37 11.12 4.22 2.65
N GLY A 38 11.55 3.82 3.84
CA GLY A 38 12.75 4.31 4.50
C GLY A 38 14.05 4.02 3.76
N SER A 39 14.07 3.07 2.82
CA SER A 39 15.22 2.84 1.94
C SER A 39 15.34 3.84 0.78
N ASN A 40 14.48 4.86 0.72
CA ASN A 40 14.44 5.88 -0.32
C ASN A 40 14.42 5.28 -1.75
N PRO A 41 13.42 4.44 -2.09
CA PRO A 41 13.39 3.73 -3.36
C PRO A 41 12.99 4.65 -4.52
N ASN A 42 13.53 4.39 -5.71
CA ASN A 42 13.03 5.01 -6.96
C ASN A 42 11.80 4.26 -7.53
N LEU A 43 11.56 3.02 -7.07
CA LEU A 43 10.43 2.17 -7.46
C LEU A 43 9.96 1.34 -6.26
N ILE A 44 8.65 1.31 -6.03
CA ILE A 44 8.01 0.41 -5.06
C ILE A 44 6.93 -0.42 -5.74
N ILE A 45 6.91 -1.72 -5.44
CA ILE A 45 5.89 -2.67 -5.89
C ILE A 45 5.16 -3.19 -4.66
N LEU A 46 3.84 -3.07 -4.64
CA LEU A 46 2.99 -3.41 -3.51
C LEU A 46 1.93 -4.39 -3.98
N ASP A 47 1.93 -5.58 -3.39
CA ASP A 47 0.92 -6.60 -3.62
C ASP A 47 -0.09 -6.58 -2.48
N GLU A 48 -1.31 -6.14 -2.77
CA GLU A 48 -2.44 -6.07 -1.84
C GLU A 48 -2.06 -5.44 -0.47
N PRO A 49 -1.54 -4.19 -0.46
CA PRO A 49 -0.92 -3.60 0.72
C PRO A 49 -1.90 -3.42 1.89
N THR A 50 -3.20 -3.38 1.60
CA THR A 50 -4.29 -3.18 2.56
C THR A 50 -5.06 -4.45 2.92
N ALA A 51 -4.76 -5.61 2.31
CA ALA A 51 -5.53 -6.83 2.54
C ALA A 51 -5.55 -7.25 4.02
N GLY A 52 -6.72 -7.62 4.52
CA GLY A 52 -6.91 -8.05 5.91
C GLY A 52 -6.77 -6.96 6.97
N LEU A 53 -6.74 -5.68 6.58
CA LEU A 53 -6.79 -4.54 7.49
C LEU A 53 -8.22 -4.00 7.62
N ASP A 54 -8.57 -3.48 8.79
CA ASP A 54 -9.79 -2.69 8.97
C ASP A 54 -9.69 -1.33 8.23
N PRO A 55 -10.82 -0.68 7.91
CA PRO A 55 -10.85 0.52 7.08
C PRO A 55 -9.91 1.65 7.53
N SER A 56 -9.80 1.90 8.84
CA SER A 56 -8.94 2.97 9.36
C SER A 56 -7.44 2.66 9.14
N ASN A 57 -7.06 1.40 9.26
CA ASN A 57 -5.69 0.97 8.94
C ASN A 57 -5.42 0.92 7.43
N GLN A 58 -6.42 0.61 6.59
CA GLN A 58 -6.30 0.71 5.13
C GLN A 58 -6.02 2.15 4.69
N GLU A 59 -6.79 3.11 5.21
CA GLU A 59 -6.60 4.54 4.92
C GLU A 59 -5.20 5.00 5.34
N THR A 60 -4.72 4.54 6.50
CA THR A 60 -3.35 4.83 6.96
C THR A 60 -2.30 4.34 5.96
N VAL A 61 -2.45 3.12 5.43
CA VAL A 61 -1.53 2.56 4.43
C VAL A 61 -1.58 3.36 3.12
N TRP A 62 -2.78 3.70 2.63
CA TRP A 62 -2.91 4.52 1.43
C TRP A 62 -2.28 5.90 1.58
N ASN A 63 -2.47 6.57 2.71
CA ASN A 63 -1.83 7.85 3.01
C ASN A 63 -0.29 7.75 2.99
N MET A 64 0.28 6.63 3.45
CA MET A 64 1.72 6.40 3.36
C MET A 64 2.19 6.21 1.91
N ILE A 65 1.41 5.52 1.08
CA ILE A 65 1.72 5.29 -0.34
C ILE A 65 1.60 6.60 -1.13
N GLU A 66 0.59 7.41 -0.85
CA GLU A 66 0.38 8.72 -1.47
C GLU A 66 1.47 9.72 -1.07
N GLY A 67 1.88 9.70 0.20
CA GLY A 67 2.95 10.54 0.75
C GLY A 67 4.36 10.28 0.20
N LEU A 68 4.54 9.25 -0.63
CA LEU A 68 5.77 9.06 -1.39
C LEU A 68 6.01 10.22 -2.35
N GLY A 69 7.29 10.55 -2.58
CA GLY A 69 7.70 11.59 -3.52
C GLY A 69 7.18 11.33 -4.94
N ARG A 70 6.92 12.39 -5.71
CA ARG A 70 6.42 12.29 -7.10
C ARG A 70 7.41 11.60 -8.04
N ASP A 71 8.68 11.58 -7.66
CA ASP A 71 9.80 10.92 -8.33
C ASP A 71 9.86 9.40 -8.09
N VAL A 72 9.10 8.88 -7.11
CA VAL A 72 9.04 7.45 -6.82
C VAL A 72 7.96 6.79 -7.69
N THR A 73 8.38 5.86 -8.55
CA THR A 73 7.47 5.03 -9.33
C THR A 73 6.75 4.04 -8.41
N ARG A 74 5.43 3.90 -8.57
CA ARG A 74 4.58 3.05 -7.72
C ARG A 74 3.83 2.07 -8.59
N ILE A 75 3.94 0.77 -8.29
CA ILE A 75 3.10 -0.28 -8.88
C ILE A 75 2.33 -0.93 -7.73
N VAL A 76 1.00 -0.86 -7.78
CA VAL A 76 0.15 -1.40 -6.72
C VAL A 76 -0.85 -2.36 -7.34
N ALA A 77 -0.85 -3.61 -6.88
CA ALA A 77 -1.93 -4.55 -7.13
C ALA A 77 -2.95 -4.42 -5.98
N THR A 78 -4.21 -4.20 -6.33
CA THR A 78 -5.29 -3.99 -5.36
C THR A 78 -6.64 -4.39 -5.96
N HIS A 79 -7.52 -4.91 -5.12
CA HIS A 79 -8.94 -5.09 -5.42
C HIS A 79 -9.80 -3.88 -5.02
N ASP A 80 -9.19 -2.85 -4.42
CA ASP A 80 -9.86 -1.61 -4.00
C ASP A 80 -10.09 -0.69 -5.21
N VAL A 81 -11.30 -0.77 -5.77
CA VAL A 81 -11.71 0.00 -6.94
C VAL A 81 -11.75 1.50 -6.64
N GLU A 82 -12.04 1.93 -5.41
CA GLU A 82 -12.10 3.37 -5.09
C GLU A 82 -10.71 4.02 -5.16
N LYS A 83 -9.66 3.24 -4.91
CA LYS A 83 -8.27 3.72 -4.89
C LYS A 83 -7.61 3.78 -6.26
N VAL A 84 -8.22 3.17 -7.27
CA VAL A 84 -7.69 3.25 -8.64
C VAL A 84 -7.68 4.70 -9.16
N ILE A 85 -8.52 5.58 -8.61
CA ILE A 85 -8.57 7.00 -8.97
C ILE A 85 -7.28 7.75 -8.63
N LEU A 86 -6.49 7.22 -7.70
CA LEU A 86 -5.21 7.80 -7.27
C LEU A 86 -4.06 7.51 -8.25
N ALA A 87 -4.25 6.57 -9.18
CA ALA A 87 -3.21 6.12 -10.07
C ALA A 87 -3.14 6.97 -11.35
N ASP A 88 -1.92 7.23 -11.84
CA ASP A 88 -1.73 7.84 -13.16
C ASP A 88 -2.21 6.91 -14.29
N ARG A 89 -2.08 5.59 -14.06
CA ARG A 89 -2.43 4.53 -15.02
C ARG A 89 -2.94 3.30 -14.30
N VAL A 90 -4.00 2.70 -14.85
CA VAL A 90 -4.63 1.48 -14.36
C VAL A 90 -4.49 0.39 -15.43
N VAL A 91 -4.18 -0.82 -14.96
CA VAL A 91 -4.11 -2.04 -15.78
C VAL A 91 -5.10 -3.04 -15.21
N ILE A 92 -6.06 -3.48 -16.02
CA ILE A 92 -7.03 -4.51 -15.63
C ILE A 92 -6.58 -5.83 -16.23
N MET A 93 -6.44 -6.85 -15.38
CA MET A 93 -6.06 -8.19 -15.78
C MET A 93 -7.19 -9.18 -15.52
N ARG A 94 -7.38 -10.14 -16.44
CA ARG A 94 -8.30 -11.28 -16.31
C ARG A 94 -7.63 -12.49 -16.95
N GLU A 95 -7.63 -13.63 -16.25
CA GLU A 95 -7.09 -14.91 -16.76
C GLU A 95 -5.66 -14.80 -17.32
N GLY A 96 -4.79 -14.05 -16.63
CA GLY A 96 -3.38 -13.86 -17.03
C GLY A 96 -3.18 -12.91 -18.22
N SER A 97 -4.23 -12.28 -18.74
CA SER A 97 -4.17 -11.34 -19.85
C SER A 97 -4.57 -9.92 -19.42
N ILE A 98 -3.96 -8.90 -20.02
CA ILE A 98 -4.38 -7.51 -19.86
C ILE A 98 -5.61 -7.28 -20.74
N ILE A 99 -6.75 -6.99 -20.11
CA ILE A 99 -8.01 -6.72 -20.83
C ILE A 99 -8.26 -5.22 -21.00
N ALA A 100 -7.62 -4.38 -20.19
CA ALA A 100 -7.75 -2.94 -20.27
C ALA A 100 -6.52 -2.22 -19.73
N CYS A 101 -6.25 -1.03 -20.28
CA CYS A 101 -5.16 -0.19 -19.84
C CYS A 101 -5.42 1.28 -20.17
N GLY A 102 -5.36 2.18 -19.19
CA GLY A 102 -5.65 3.59 -19.40
C GLY A 102 -5.56 4.43 -18.14
N SER A 103 -5.90 5.72 -18.25
CA SER A 103 -6.13 6.55 -17.07
C SER A 103 -7.40 6.10 -16.33
N PRO A 104 -7.51 6.33 -15.02
CA PRO A 104 -8.71 5.96 -14.26
C PRO A 104 -10.00 6.52 -14.87
N GLU A 105 -10.00 7.80 -15.26
CA GLU A 105 -11.15 8.46 -15.89
C GLU A 105 -11.62 7.76 -17.17
N LYS A 106 -10.69 7.31 -18.02
CA LYS A 106 -11.04 6.61 -19.26
C LYS A 106 -11.67 5.26 -18.97
N LEU A 107 -11.12 4.52 -18.00
CA LEU A 107 -11.60 3.18 -17.67
C LEU A 107 -12.92 3.18 -16.90
N ILE A 108 -13.18 4.19 -16.06
CA ILE A 108 -14.45 4.35 -15.34
C ILE A 108 -15.58 4.72 -16.33
N ASN A 109 -15.29 5.57 -17.32
CA ASN A 109 -16.29 6.00 -18.30
C ASN A 109 -16.56 4.96 -19.39
N SER A 110 -15.63 4.04 -19.67
CA SER A 110 -15.91 2.87 -20.49
C SER A 110 -16.71 1.87 -19.65
N HIS A 111 -18.04 1.87 -19.77
CA HIS A 111 -18.98 0.96 -19.08
C HIS A 111 -18.83 -0.53 -19.48
N SER A 112 -17.61 -1.06 -19.59
CA SER A 112 -17.36 -2.34 -20.24
C SER A 112 -16.13 -3.04 -19.69
N PHE A 113 -16.19 -3.57 -18.46
CA PHE A 113 -15.29 -4.62 -17.95
C PHE A 113 -16.06 -5.61 -17.06
#